data_AF-A0A7X1IYW7-F1
#
_entry.id   AF-A0A7X1IYW7-F1
#
_cell.length_a   1.000
_cell.length_b   1.000
_cell.length_c   1.000
_cell.angle_alpha   90.00
_cell.angle_beta   90.00
_cell.angle_gamma   90.00
#
_symmetry.space_group_name_H-M   'P 1'
#
loop_
_entity.id
_entity.type
_entity.pdbx_description
1 polymer ?
#
loop_
_entity_poly.entity_id
_entity_poly.type
_entity_poly.pdbx_seq_one_letter_code
_entity_poly.pdbx_strand_id
1 'polypeptide(L)'
;MITQNTPGVPGAQEKGDSFGAYVSVGDVDGDGYGDILAGNPAENFGGLVDAGTFAVVPGGPDGPTGAGTKAFSQASPGVPGTAEQGDRFGGDTDLVDSNGDGRAEPVVSAIAENQWAGAVWVFAEKGTHTFGAGSFGMTAADSRFGDCFPE
;
A
#
# COMPACT_ATOMS: atom_id res chain seq x y z
N MET A 1 -17.80 -8.19 -6.92
CA MET A 1 -16.98 -7.09 -7.46
C MET A 1 -16.76 -6.09 -6.33
N ILE A 2 -15.51 -5.79 -6.00
CA ILE A 2 -15.14 -4.76 -5.02
C ILE A 2 -14.70 -3.51 -5.79
N THR A 3 -15.19 -2.35 -5.37
CA THR A 3 -14.81 -1.04 -5.90
C THR A 3 -14.65 -0.08 -4.73
N GLN A 4 -14.07 1.10 -4.96
CA GLN A 4 -14.02 2.17 -3.95
C GLN A 4 -15.41 2.62 -3.46
N ASN A 5 -16.49 2.35 -4.21
CA ASN A 5 -17.88 2.58 -3.79
C ASN A 5 -18.51 1.42 -3.03
N THR A 6 -17.83 0.29 -2.87
CA THR A 6 -18.38 -0.84 -2.14
C THR A 6 -18.59 -0.44 -0.68
N PRO A 7 -19.78 -0.68 -0.09
CA PRO A 7 -20.01 -0.38 1.33
C PRO A 7 -18.92 -1.01 2.22
N GLY A 8 -18.28 -0.18 3.04
CA GLY A 8 -17.19 -0.61 3.92
C GLY A 8 -15.78 -0.33 3.40
N VAL A 9 -15.61 -0.02 2.11
CA VAL A 9 -14.33 0.47 1.55
C VAL A 9 -14.23 1.98 1.82
N PRO A 10 -13.21 2.47 2.56
CA PRO A 10 -13.02 3.90 2.79
C PRO A 10 -12.60 4.66 1.53
N GLY A 11 -12.92 5.96 1.49
CA GLY A 11 -12.65 6.85 0.36
C GLY A 11 -13.91 7.15 -0.44
N ALA A 12 -13.88 8.22 -1.23
CA ALA A 12 -14.89 8.50 -2.24
C ALA A 12 -14.36 8.01 -3.58
N GLN A 13 -15.21 7.43 -4.44
CA GLN A 13 -14.78 7.15 -5.80
C GLN A 13 -14.54 8.46 -6.55
N GLU A 14 -13.30 8.73 -6.91
CA GLU A 14 -12.95 9.79 -7.84
C GLU A 14 -12.40 9.21 -9.14
N LYS A 15 -12.56 9.96 -10.23
CA LYS A 15 -12.06 9.52 -11.53
C LYS A 15 -10.55 9.72 -11.55
N GLY A 16 -9.79 8.64 -11.46
CA GLY A 16 -8.34 8.66 -11.66
C GLY A 16 -7.55 7.99 -10.54
N ASP A 17 -8.17 7.70 -9.40
CA ASP A 17 -7.53 7.18 -8.18
C ASP A 17 -6.82 5.85 -8.37
N SER A 18 -7.13 5.17 -9.48
CA SER A 18 -6.48 3.93 -9.90
C SER A 18 -6.63 2.87 -8.82
N PHE A 19 -7.82 2.79 -8.21
CA PHE A 19 -8.12 1.84 -7.15
C PHE A 19 -7.84 0.41 -7.61
N GLY A 20 -6.97 -0.28 -6.88
CA GLY A 20 -6.53 -1.63 -7.23
C GLY A 20 -5.74 -1.69 -8.53
N ALA A 21 -4.96 -0.66 -8.85
CA ALA A 21 -4.00 -0.70 -9.95
C ALA A 21 -2.89 -1.72 -9.71
N TYR A 22 -2.56 -1.93 -8.44
CA TYR A 22 -1.63 -2.94 -7.95
C TYR A 22 -2.37 -3.77 -6.90
N VAL A 23 -2.35 -5.09 -7.05
CA VAL A 23 -3.12 -6.00 -6.20
C VAL A 23 -2.31 -7.24 -5.85
N SER A 24 -2.29 -7.59 -4.57
CA SER A 24 -1.78 -8.86 -4.06
C SER A 24 -2.80 -9.51 -3.12
N VAL A 25 -2.67 -10.83 -2.92
CA VAL A 25 -3.58 -11.63 -2.10
C VAL A 25 -2.80 -12.50 -1.12
N GLY A 26 -3.19 -12.47 0.15
CA GLY A 26 -2.55 -13.20 1.24
C GLY A 26 -3.36 -13.05 2.54
N ASP A 27 -3.18 -13.96 3.49
CA ASP A 27 -3.92 -13.94 4.76
C ASP A 27 -3.25 -12.98 5.75
N VAL A 28 -3.75 -11.75 5.86
CA VAL A 28 -3.15 -10.67 6.69
C VAL A 28 -3.62 -10.77 8.13
N ASP A 29 -4.87 -11.16 8.37
CA ASP A 29 -5.43 -11.20 9.73
C ASP A 29 -5.34 -12.59 10.41
N GLY A 30 -4.92 -13.62 9.68
CA GLY A 30 -4.67 -14.97 10.16
C GLY A 30 -5.93 -15.81 10.33
N ASP A 31 -7.02 -15.46 9.65
CA ASP A 31 -8.29 -16.16 9.74
C ASP A 31 -8.41 -17.37 8.79
N GLY A 32 -7.39 -17.58 7.94
CA GLY A 32 -7.32 -18.67 6.96
C GLY A 32 -7.94 -18.35 5.60
N TYR A 33 -8.43 -17.12 5.38
CA TYR A 33 -8.92 -16.64 4.10
C TYR A 33 -7.97 -15.60 3.50
N GLY A 34 -7.90 -15.55 2.17
CA GLY A 34 -7.06 -14.56 1.49
C GLY A 34 -7.67 -13.16 1.56
N ASP A 35 -6.90 -12.21 2.07
CA ASP A 35 -7.20 -10.79 2.04
C ASP A 35 -6.64 -10.14 0.78
N ILE A 36 -7.21 -9.00 0.37
CA ILE A 36 -6.76 -8.24 -0.79
C ILE A 36 -6.02 -6.99 -0.31
N LEU A 37 -4.77 -6.83 -0.72
CA LEU A 37 -4.05 -5.57 -0.64
C LEU A 37 -4.19 -4.85 -2.00
N ALA A 38 -4.69 -3.62 -2.00
CA ALA A 38 -4.97 -2.83 -3.20
C ALA A 38 -4.29 -1.46 -3.12
N GLY A 39 -3.35 -1.21 -4.05
CA GLY A 39 -2.68 0.08 -4.21
C GLY A 39 -3.51 1.08 -5.02
N ASN A 40 -3.54 2.33 -4.56
CA ASN A 40 -4.28 3.46 -5.14
C ASN A 40 -3.32 4.66 -5.31
N PRO A 41 -2.32 4.57 -6.21
CA PRO A 41 -1.23 5.53 -6.29
C PRO A 41 -1.65 6.94 -6.71
N ALA A 42 -2.82 7.09 -7.31
CA ALA A 42 -3.33 8.38 -7.79
C ALA A 42 -4.37 8.99 -6.83
N GLU A 43 -4.57 8.41 -5.64
CA GLU A 43 -5.49 8.95 -4.64
C GLU A 43 -5.04 10.34 -4.16
N ASN A 44 -5.99 11.26 -4.10
CA ASN A 44 -5.80 12.61 -3.56
C ASN A 44 -6.28 12.67 -2.11
N PHE A 45 -5.51 13.27 -1.21
CA PHE A 45 -6.00 13.55 0.15
C PHE A 45 -5.30 14.76 0.76
N GLY A 46 -5.96 15.45 1.70
CA GLY A 46 -5.36 16.57 2.42
C GLY A 46 -4.89 17.74 1.54
N GLY A 47 -5.39 17.84 0.30
CA GLY A 47 -4.93 18.82 -0.70
C GLY A 47 -3.69 18.41 -1.49
N LEU A 48 -3.14 17.22 -1.26
CA LEU A 48 -2.04 16.63 -2.03
C LEU A 48 -2.61 15.82 -3.19
N VAL A 49 -2.14 16.13 -4.40
CA VAL A 49 -2.54 15.43 -5.64
C VAL A 49 -1.61 14.24 -5.88
N ASP A 50 -2.15 13.09 -6.28
CA ASP A 50 -1.40 11.86 -6.55
C ASP A 50 -0.46 11.46 -5.39
N ALA A 51 -0.84 11.75 -4.14
CA ALA A 51 -0.06 11.36 -2.97
C ALA A 51 -0.13 9.84 -2.75
N GLY A 52 -1.27 9.25 -3.06
CA GLY A 52 -1.48 7.81 -3.09
C GLY A 52 -1.85 7.18 -1.74
N THR A 53 -2.54 6.06 -1.80
CA THR A 53 -2.95 5.25 -0.65
C THR A 53 -2.89 3.77 -0.98
N PHE A 54 -3.10 2.91 0.01
CA PHE A 54 -3.47 1.52 -0.23
C PHE A 54 -4.61 1.11 0.71
N ALA A 55 -5.33 0.05 0.35
CA ALA A 55 -6.38 -0.55 1.14
C ALA A 55 -6.13 -2.05 1.38
N VAL A 56 -6.48 -2.53 2.58
CA VAL A 56 -6.56 -3.95 2.91
C VAL A 56 -8.03 -4.31 3.05
N VAL A 57 -8.51 -5.21 2.19
CA VAL A 57 -9.89 -5.71 2.19
C VAL A 57 -9.89 -7.12 2.76
N PRO A 58 -10.49 -7.34 3.94
CA PRO A 58 -10.56 -8.67 4.52
C PRO A 58 -11.33 -9.66 3.64
N GLY A 59 -10.82 -10.88 3.58
CA GLY A 59 -11.46 -12.06 3.04
C GLY A 59 -12.51 -12.64 3.98
N GLY A 60 -12.94 -13.87 3.68
CA GLY A 60 -13.89 -14.60 4.52
C GLY A 60 -14.48 -15.82 3.82
N PRO A 61 -15.35 -16.58 4.49
CA PRO A 61 -15.95 -17.81 3.95
C PRO A 61 -16.75 -17.58 2.66
N ASP A 62 -17.34 -16.39 2.51
CA ASP A 62 -18.08 -15.98 1.31
C ASP A 62 -17.22 -15.13 0.35
N GLY A 63 -15.92 -15.00 0.64
CA GLY A 63 -15.00 -14.09 -0.04
C GLY A 63 -15.06 -12.66 0.49
N PRO A 64 -14.25 -11.75 -0.09
CA PRO A 64 -14.18 -10.36 0.34
C PRO A 64 -15.49 -9.62 0.02
N THR A 65 -16.02 -8.92 1.02
CA THR A 65 -17.28 -8.16 0.92
C THR A 65 -17.07 -6.65 0.89
N GLY A 66 -15.87 -6.18 1.24
CA GLY A 66 -15.57 -4.77 1.51
C GLY A 66 -15.79 -4.37 2.97
N ALA A 67 -16.53 -5.16 3.76
CA ALA A 67 -16.67 -4.91 5.19
C ALA A 67 -15.33 -5.07 5.91
N GLY A 68 -15.02 -4.15 6.82
CA GLY A 68 -13.76 -4.18 7.57
C GLY A 68 -12.54 -3.65 6.81
N THR A 69 -12.72 -3.15 5.58
CA THR A 69 -11.62 -2.57 4.80
C THR A 69 -10.95 -1.42 5.55
N LYS A 70 -9.61 -1.42 5.57
CA LYS A 70 -8.80 -0.34 6.12
C LYS A 70 -8.00 0.30 5.00
N ALA A 71 -7.92 1.62 5.00
CA ALA A 71 -7.11 2.37 4.06
C ALA A 71 -6.01 3.14 4.80
N PHE A 72 -4.85 3.24 4.18
CA PHE A 72 -3.65 3.84 4.76
C PHE A 72 -2.97 4.75 3.74
N SER A 73 -2.31 5.78 4.26
CA SER A 73 -1.44 6.70 3.52
C SER A 73 -0.18 6.98 4.33
N GLN A 74 0.81 7.66 3.75
CA GLN A 74 1.98 8.13 4.50
C GLN A 74 1.63 9.13 5.63
N ALA A 75 0.43 9.71 5.61
CA ALA A 75 -0.06 10.55 6.70
C ALA A 75 -0.75 9.74 7.84
N SER A 76 -0.88 8.42 7.70
CA SER A 76 -1.46 7.57 8.72
C SER A 76 -0.52 7.42 9.92
N PRO A 77 -1.05 7.37 11.17
CA PRO A 77 -0.22 7.19 12.35
C PRO A 77 0.65 5.92 12.26
N GLY A 78 1.95 6.05 12.54
CA GLY A 78 2.88 4.93 12.52
C GLY A 78 3.42 4.57 11.12
N VAL A 79 3.11 5.34 10.08
CA VAL A 79 3.74 5.23 8.76
C VAL A 79 4.89 6.25 8.69
N PRO A 80 6.16 5.81 8.60
CA PRO A 80 7.29 6.72 8.49
C PRO A 80 7.28 7.49 7.16
N GLY A 81 7.80 8.71 7.18
CA GLY A 81 7.83 9.60 6.02
C GLY A 81 6.85 10.77 6.18
N THR A 82 6.75 11.59 5.14
CA THR A 82 5.75 12.65 5.02
C THR A 82 5.08 12.47 3.68
N ALA A 83 3.76 12.53 3.62
CA ALA A 83 3.06 12.51 2.35
C ALA A 83 3.35 13.81 1.57
N GLU A 84 3.78 13.66 0.33
CA GLU A 84 4.03 14.75 -0.60
C GLU A 84 3.17 14.61 -1.86
N GLN A 85 3.05 15.70 -2.61
CA GLN A 85 2.36 15.68 -3.89
C GLN A 85 3.14 14.81 -4.88
N GLY A 86 2.46 13.80 -5.44
CA GLY A 86 3.02 12.95 -6.48
C GLY A 86 3.90 11.80 -5.99
N ASP A 87 3.96 11.50 -4.68
CA ASP A 87 4.74 10.35 -4.16
C ASP A 87 4.22 9.02 -4.68
N ARG A 88 2.91 8.94 -4.95
CA ARG A 88 2.23 7.76 -5.48
C ARG A 88 2.41 6.54 -4.60
N PHE A 89 2.23 6.72 -3.29
CA PHE A 89 2.21 5.63 -2.33
C PHE A 89 1.12 4.60 -2.67
N GLY A 90 1.44 3.30 -2.59
CA GLY A 90 0.61 2.28 -3.23
C GLY A 90 0.97 2.02 -4.69
N GLY A 91 2.16 2.47 -5.13
CA GLY A 91 2.65 2.37 -6.51
C GLY A 91 3.13 0.98 -6.93
N ASP A 92 3.25 0.07 -5.97
CA ASP A 92 3.21 -1.38 -6.13
C ASP A 92 2.91 -2.01 -4.76
N THR A 93 2.40 -3.25 -4.76
CA THR A 93 1.96 -3.94 -3.53
C THR A 93 2.28 -5.42 -3.54
N ASP A 94 2.75 -5.95 -2.42
CA ASP A 94 2.96 -7.38 -2.20
C ASP A 94 2.52 -7.79 -0.78
N LEU A 95 2.19 -9.07 -0.60
CA LEU A 95 1.80 -9.67 0.67
C LEU A 95 2.73 -10.85 0.97
N VAL A 96 3.58 -10.68 1.98
CA VAL A 96 4.66 -11.64 2.30
C VAL A 96 4.63 -11.99 3.78
N ASP A 97 4.64 -13.27 4.13
CA ASP A 97 4.94 -13.72 5.50
C ASP A 97 6.45 -13.54 5.76
N SER A 98 6.82 -12.32 6.15
CA SER A 98 8.20 -11.88 6.32
C SER A 98 8.81 -12.35 7.64
N ASN A 99 7.96 -12.72 8.61
CA ASN A 99 8.36 -13.07 9.97
C ASN A 99 8.18 -14.57 10.30
N GLY A 100 7.50 -15.33 9.43
CA GLY A 100 7.24 -16.76 9.56
C GLY A 100 6.13 -17.12 10.55
N ASP A 101 5.21 -16.21 10.86
CA ASP A 101 4.14 -16.41 11.83
C ASP A 101 2.84 -16.94 11.23
N GLY A 102 2.80 -17.09 9.91
CA GLY A 102 1.65 -17.58 9.17
C GLY A 102 0.66 -16.51 8.73
N ARG A 103 0.90 -15.23 9.04
CA ARG A 103 0.20 -14.08 8.45
C ARG A 103 1.09 -13.38 7.43
N ALA A 104 0.47 -12.84 6.40
CA ALA A 104 1.14 -12.02 5.40
C ALA A 104 1.23 -10.57 5.88
N GLU A 105 2.40 -9.96 5.73
CA GLU A 105 2.62 -8.53 5.93
C GLU A 105 2.46 -7.74 4.63
N PRO A 106 1.74 -6.61 4.64
CA PRO A 106 1.73 -5.66 3.53
C PRO A 106 3.12 -5.08 3.26
N VAL A 107 3.53 -5.16 1.99
CA VAL A 107 4.69 -4.46 1.44
C VAL A 107 4.19 -3.51 0.37
N VAL A 108 4.51 -2.22 0.48
CA VAL A 108 3.97 -1.17 -0.39
C VAL A 108 5.08 -0.22 -0.81
N SER A 109 5.11 0.20 -2.08
CA SER A 109 6.08 1.18 -2.57
C SER A 109 5.46 2.56 -2.86
N ALA A 110 6.33 3.57 -2.91
CA ALA A 110 6.10 4.87 -3.52
C ALA A 110 7.28 5.13 -4.45
N ILE A 111 7.13 4.88 -5.75
CA ILE A 111 8.22 5.00 -6.72
C ILE A 111 8.67 6.46 -6.94
N ALA A 112 7.72 7.39 -6.85
CA ALA A 112 7.94 8.79 -7.16
C ALA A 112 8.40 9.61 -5.95
N GLU A 113 8.44 8.97 -4.77
CA GLU A 113 8.96 9.49 -3.51
C GLU A 113 10.27 10.28 -3.74
N ASN A 114 10.28 11.55 -3.34
CA ASN A 114 11.47 12.41 -3.32
C ASN A 114 12.23 12.51 -4.66
N GLN A 115 11.57 13.02 -5.72
CA GLN A 115 12.15 13.15 -7.07
C GLN A 115 12.55 11.78 -7.67
N TRP A 116 11.62 10.82 -7.66
CA TRP A 116 11.85 9.46 -8.18
C TRP A 116 12.96 8.69 -7.46
N ALA A 117 13.24 9.02 -6.20
CA ALA A 117 14.16 8.22 -5.41
C ALA A 117 13.58 6.85 -5.10
N GLY A 118 12.29 6.82 -4.82
CA GLY A 118 11.55 5.62 -4.51
C GLY A 118 11.80 5.15 -3.08
N ALA A 119 10.76 4.56 -2.49
CA ALA A 119 10.82 3.93 -1.18
C ALA A 119 9.85 2.75 -1.08
N VAL A 120 10.14 1.85 -0.13
CA VAL A 120 9.33 0.67 0.19
C VAL A 120 9.05 0.65 1.69
N TRP A 121 7.80 0.36 2.05
CA TRP A 121 7.32 0.17 3.41
C TRP A 121 6.95 -1.29 3.62
N VAL A 122 7.40 -1.87 4.73
CA VAL A 122 7.01 -3.19 5.22
C VAL A 122 6.22 -3.00 6.51
N PHE A 123 4.96 -3.40 6.50
CA PHE A 123 4.02 -3.25 7.61
C PHE A 123 4.02 -4.51 8.48
N ALA A 124 4.86 -4.54 9.52
CA ALA A 124 4.92 -5.64 10.46
C ALA A 124 4.16 -5.33 11.76
N GLU A 125 3.80 -6.37 12.52
CA GLU A 125 3.10 -6.23 13.81
C GLU A 125 3.85 -5.33 14.81
N LYS A 126 5.18 -5.35 14.76
CA LYS A 126 6.07 -4.58 15.65
C LYS A 126 6.39 -3.18 15.13
N GLY A 127 5.72 -2.76 14.06
CA GLY A 127 5.85 -1.44 13.46
C GLY A 127 6.21 -1.50 11.99
N THR A 128 6.11 -0.33 11.35
CA THR A 128 6.42 -0.16 9.93
C THR A 128 7.90 0.11 9.73
N HIS A 129 8.52 -0.61 8.81
CA HIS A 129 9.91 -0.40 8.40
C HIS A 129 9.95 0.22 7.00
N THR A 130 10.82 1.21 6.78
CA THR A 130 10.94 1.90 5.49
C THR A 130 12.36 1.79 4.95
N PHE A 131 12.47 1.51 3.65
CA PHE A 131 13.72 1.39 2.92
C PHE A 131 13.67 2.31 1.69
N GLY A 132 14.81 2.90 1.33
CA GLY A 132 15.00 3.57 0.06
C GLY A 132 16.42 3.34 -0.45
N ALA A 133 16.78 3.92 -1.59
CA ALA A 133 18.12 3.82 -2.16
C ALA A 133 19.24 4.14 -1.14
N GLY A 134 19.04 5.16 -0.30
CA GLY A 134 19.98 5.55 0.75
C GLY A 134 20.19 4.48 1.82
N SER A 135 19.20 3.63 2.11
CA SER A 135 19.31 2.51 3.06
C SER A 135 20.37 1.48 2.62
N PHE A 136 20.72 1.47 1.33
CA PHE A 136 21.71 0.58 0.74
C PHE A 136 22.97 1.33 0.29
N GLY A 137 23.16 2.58 0.73
CA GLY A 137 24.31 3.41 0.36
C GLY A 137 24.31 3.85 -1.11
N MET A 138 23.16 3.81 -1.78
CA MET A 138 23.00 4.24 -3.17
C MET A 138 22.59 5.73 -3.25
N THR A 139 22.80 6.36 -4.40
CA THR A 139 22.37 7.74 -4.64
C THR A 139 20.87 7.79 -4.86
N ALA A 140 20.15 8.56 -4.03
CA ALA A 140 18.69 8.60 -4.06
C ALA A 140 18.11 9.15 -5.37
N ALA A 141 18.66 10.21 -5.95
CA ALA A 141 18.06 10.86 -7.12
C ALA A 141 17.85 9.89 -8.30
N ASP A 142 16.62 9.86 -8.84
CA ASP A 142 16.19 9.03 -9.97
C ASP A 142 16.42 7.50 -9.82
N SER A 143 16.57 7.00 -8.59
CA SER A 143 16.80 5.56 -8.34
C SER A 143 15.61 4.66 -8.65
N ARG A 144 14.39 5.16 -8.52
CA ARG A 144 13.13 4.40 -8.65
C ARG A 144 13.13 3.14 -7.79
N PHE A 145 13.65 3.25 -6.56
CA PHE A 145 13.70 2.12 -5.64
C PHE A 145 12.26 1.62 -5.34
N GLY A 146 11.99 0.34 -5.60
CA GLY A 146 10.65 -0.23 -5.45
C GLY A 146 9.70 -0.02 -6.64
N ASP A 147 10.24 0.23 -7.85
CA ASP A 147 9.47 0.35 -9.12
C ASP A 147 8.59 -0.87 -9.41
N CYS A 148 9.07 -2.08 -9.09
CA CYS A 148 8.25 -3.28 -9.13
C CYS A 148 8.70 -4.34 -8.13
N PHE A 149 7.75 -5.13 -7.64
CA PHE A 149 7.98 -6.40 -6.96
C PHE A 149 7.87 -7.55 -7.98
N PRO A 150 8.81 -8.52 -7.96
CA PRO A 150 8.74 -9.67 -8.86
C PRO A 150 7.62 -10.63 -8.45
N GLU A 151 6.90 -11.16 -9.45
CA GLU A 151 5.89 -12.24 -9.29
C GLU A 151 6.51 -13.63 -9.03
#